data_AF-A0A6G0WKY6-F1
#
_entry.id   AF-A0A6G0WKY6-F1
#
_cell.length_a   1.000
_cell.length_b   1.000
_cell.length_c   1.000
_cell.angle_alpha   90.00
_cell.angle_beta   90.00
_cell.angle_gamma   90.00
#
_symmetry.space_group_name_H-M   'P 1'
#
loop_
_entity.id
_entity.type
_entity.pdbx_description
1 polymer ?
#
loop_
_entity_poly.entity_id
_entity_poly.type
_entity_poly.pdbx_seq_one_letter_code
_entity_poly.pdbx_strand_id
1 'polypeptide(L)'
;MLVALFVHDANTLFAFLKALRPANLLGPLERLWQLSVVKSHTDLWPYLNIRHDDENLTEEYQLHLLSVMKLYDRVFIHGSPNFPWTLANFKENVEFRWSEWIIDEDFETSWIAQISERVFELFSPNEFEKSDINMLLAEFPRFTNLRSLDLYIDEPWYLEDLFDFLADKSQITELEIPYRCGADFFHTDVTDSTARSIIRWFENLPVKVFKFERWDIEIEDDDLRDHFFETISTVNR
;
A
#
# COMPACT_ATOMS: atom_id res chain seq x y z
N MET A 1 -26.36 -11.39 8.96
CA MET A 1 -25.23 -10.63 8.37
C MET A 1 -23.87 -11.01 8.96
N LEU A 2 -23.79 -11.49 10.20
CA LEU A 2 -22.53 -11.94 10.82
C LEU A 2 -21.82 -13.08 10.07
N VAL A 3 -22.56 -14.02 9.44
CA VAL A 3 -21.96 -15.21 8.79
C VAL A 3 -21.05 -14.86 7.61
N ALA A 4 -21.39 -13.82 6.83
CA ALA A 4 -20.60 -13.43 5.66
C ALA A 4 -19.16 -13.03 6.05
N LEU A 5 -18.99 -12.34 7.17
CA LEU A 5 -17.69 -11.88 7.68
C LEU A 5 -16.73 -13.03 8.05
N PHE A 6 -17.23 -14.24 8.24
CA PHE A 6 -16.42 -15.42 8.56
C PHE A 6 -16.00 -16.23 7.34
N VAL A 7 -16.46 -15.86 6.13
CA VAL A 7 -16.07 -16.51 4.89
C VAL A 7 -14.95 -15.69 4.28
N HIS A 8 -13.71 -16.17 4.25
CA HIS A 8 -12.61 -15.43 3.63
C HIS A 8 -12.55 -15.60 2.11
N ASP A 9 -13.00 -16.75 1.60
CA ASP A 9 -12.96 -17.07 0.17
C ASP A 9 -14.12 -16.39 -0.59
N ALA A 10 -13.77 -15.57 -1.58
CA ALA A 10 -14.74 -14.83 -2.37
C ALA A 10 -15.73 -15.75 -3.09
N ASN A 11 -15.26 -16.84 -3.71
CA ASN A 11 -16.12 -17.75 -4.45
C ASN A 11 -17.17 -18.42 -3.55
N THR A 12 -16.77 -18.83 -2.35
CA THR A 12 -17.64 -19.40 -1.34
C THR A 12 -18.67 -18.38 -0.87
N LEU A 13 -18.28 -17.13 -0.60
CA LEU A 13 -19.23 -16.08 -0.23
C LEU A 13 -20.27 -15.87 -1.34
N PHE A 14 -19.84 -15.64 -2.58
CA PHE A 14 -20.76 -15.34 -3.67
C PHE A 14 -21.63 -16.55 -4.05
N ALA A 15 -21.13 -17.79 -3.91
CA ALA A 15 -21.97 -18.98 -4.02
C ALA A 15 -23.07 -19.01 -2.94
N PHE A 16 -22.74 -18.62 -1.71
CA PHE A 16 -23.71 -18.49 -0.62
C PHE A 16 -24.73 -17.38 -0.90
N LEU A 17 -24.29 -16.20 -1.35
CA LEU A 17 -25.21 -15.10 -1.72
C LEU A 17 -26.16 -15.54 -2.84
N LYS A 18 -25.64 -16.22 -3.87
CA LYS A 18 -26.44 -16.79 -4.96
C LYS A 18 -27.53 -17.74 -4.45
N ALA A 19 -27.20 -18.59 -3.46
CA ALA A 19 -28.13 -19.53 -2.88
C ALA A 19 -29.23 -18.86 -2.04
N LEU A 20 -28.93 -17.73 -1.39
CA LEU A 20 -29.90 -16.95 -0.60
C LEU A 20 -30.84 -16.09 -1.44
N ARG A 21 -30.41 -15.71 -2.65
CA ARG A 21 -31.15 -14.78 -3.53
C ARG A 21 -32.58 -15.22 -3.85
N PRO A 22 -32.88 -16.48 -4.23
CA PRO A 22 -34.25 -16.90 -4.56
C PRO A 22 -35.25 -16.74 -3.41
N ALA A 23 -34.76 -16.77 -2.16
CA ALA A 23 -35.58 -16.59 -0.98
C ALA A 23 -35.68 -15.13 -0.52
N ASN A 24 -35.10 -14.17 -1.26
CA ASN A 24 -35.02 -12.75 -0.90
C ASN A 24 -34.39 -12.51 0.49
N LEU A 25 -33.37 -13.31 0.84
CA LEU A 25 -32.71 -13.29 2.15
C LEU A 25 -31.40 -12.50 2.20
N LEU A 26 -31.02 -11.82 1.11
CA LEU A 26 -29.75 -11.11 1.02
C LEU A 26 -29.72 -9.84 1.90
N GLY A 27 -30.84 -9.14 2.03
CA GLY A 27 -30.94 -7.93 2.83
C GLY A 27 -29.86 -6.91 2.41
N PRO A 28 -29.02 -6.40 3.33
CA PRO A 28 -27.95 -5.45 3.00
C PRO A 28 -26.89 -5.99 2.00
N LEU A 29 -26.76 -7.31 1.87
CA LEU A 29 -25.81 -7.93 0.94
C LEU A 29 -26.32 -7.96 -0.51
N GLU A 30 -27.56 -7.53 -0.77
CA GLU A 30 -28.09 -7.43 -2.14
C GLU A 30 -27.23 -6.51 -3.01
N ARG A 31 -26.72 -5.40 -2.46
CA ARG A 31 -25.86 -4.46 -3.20
C ARG A 31 -24.50 -5.06 -3.54
N LEU A 32 -23.95 -5.86 -2.64
CA LEU A 32 -22.70 -6.60 -2.88
C LEU A 32 -22.88 -7.65 -3.98
N TRP A 33 -24.00 -8.37 -3.95
CA TRP A 33 -24.37 -9.29 -5.02
C TRP A 33 -24.57 -8.58 -6.37
N GLN A 34 -25.21 -7.40 -6.36
CA GLN A 34 -25.39 -6.61 -7.59
C GLN A 34 -24.06 -6.15 -8.19
N LEU A 35 -23.11 -5.71 -7.37
CA LEU A 35 -21.74 -5.38 -7.84
C LEU A 35 -21.03 -6.58 -8.44
N SER A 36 -21.25 -7.79 -7.89
CA SER A 36 -20.58 -9.01 -8.36
C SER A 36 -21.01 -9.46 -9.76
N VAL A 37 -22.09 -8.87 -10.30
CA VAL A 37 -22.51 -9.12 -11.69
C VAL A 37 -21.59 -8.42 -12.68
N VAL A 38 -20.98 -7.31 -12.27
CA VAL A 38 -20.14 -6.46 -13.15
C VAL A 38 -18.66 -6.45 -12.77
N LYS A 39 -18.33 -6.81 -11.51
CA LYS A 39 -16.98 -6.81 -10.98
C LYS A 39 -16.57 -8.19 -10.48
N SER A 40 -15.27 -8.48 -10.59
CA SER A 40 -14.71 -9.76 -10.11
C SER A 40 -15.00 -9.95 -8.62
N HIS A 41 -15.32 -11.18 -8.24
CA HIS A 41 -15.52 -11.54 -6.84
C HIS A 41 -14.30 -11.23 -5.96
N THR A 42 -13.10 -11.43 -6.49
CA THR A 42 -11.83 -11.17 -5.79
C THR A 42 -11.59 -9.68 -5.56
N ASP A 43 -12.16 -8.82 -6.39
CA ASP A 43 -12.07 -7.37 -6.22
C ASP A 43 -13.11 -6.86 -5.19
N LEU A 44 -14.09 -7.68 -4.83
CA LEU A 44 -15.15 -7.32 -3.89
C LEU A 44 -14.99 -8.00 -2.53
N TRP A 45 -14.21 -9.06 -2.40
CA TRP A 45 -14.15 -9.82 -1.15
C TRP A 45 -12.84 -10.59 -0.96
N PRO A 46 -12.27 -10.68 0.26
CA PRO A 46 -12.76 -10.12 1.53
C PRO A 46 -12.46 -8.63 1.71
N TYR A 47 -11.63 -8.07 0.84
CA TYR A 47 -11.30 -6.66 0.80
C TYR A 47 -11.96 -6.01 -0.41
N LEU A 48 -12.40 -4.77 -0.24
CA LEU A 48 -12.91 -3.99 -1.34
C LEU A 48 -11.73 -3.39 -2.10
N ASN A 49 -11.54 -3.82 -3.35
CA ASN A 49 -10.55 -3.26 -4.26
C ASN A 49 -11.21 -2.19 -5.11
N ILE A 50 -10.71 -0.96 -5.01
CA ILE A 50 -11.16 0.19 -5.78
C ILE A 50 -10.04 0.52 -6.76
N ARG A 51 -10.35 0.55 -8.05
CA ARG A 51 -9.40 0.88 -9.11
C ARG A 51 -9.73 2.23 -9.73
N HIS A 52 -8.75 2.91 -10.29
CA HIS A 52 -8.94 4.13 -11.08
C HIS A 52 -10.03 3.97 -12.18
N ASP A 53 -10.07 2.81 -12.86
CA ASP A 53 -11.06 2.54 -13.91
C ASP A 53 -12.52 2.51 -13.38
N ASP A 54 -12.74 2.41 -12.06
CA ASP A 54 -14.07 2.48 -11.48
C ASP A 54 -14.71 3.89 -11.60
N GLU A 55 -13.95 4.92 -11.98
CA GLU A 55 -14.44 6.30 -12.21
C GLU A 55 -15.43 6.42 -13.36
N ASN A 56 -15.23 5.64 -14.41
CA ASN A 56 -16.06 5.70 -15.60
C ASN A 56 -17.36 4.89 -15.47
N LEU A 57 -17.68 4.43 -14.25
CA LEU A 57 -18.85 3.59 -14.00
C LEU A 57 -20.12 4.41 -13.78
N THR A 58 -21.26 3.79 -14.07
CA THR A 58 -22.58 4.42 -14.01
C THR A 58 -22.92 4.88 -12.60
N GLU A 59 -23.80 5.89 -12.47
CA GLU A 59 -24.32 6.34 -11.17
C GLU A 59 -24.89 5.19 -10.33
N GLU A 60 -25.53 4.21 -10.98
CA GLU A 60 -26.07 3.03 -10.32
C GLU A 60 -24.97 2.19 -9.66
N TYR A 61 -23.83 2.00 -10.35
CA TYR A 61 -22.68 1.30 -9.79
C TYR A 61 -22.14 2.05 -8.56
N GLN A 62 -21.99 3.37 -8.66
CA GLN A 62 -21.52 4.19 -7.55
C GLN A 62 -22.44 4.04 -6.33
N LEU A 63 -23.76 4.04 -6.51
CA LEU A 63 -24.72 3.82 -5.43
C LEU A 63 -24.56 2.45 -4.77
N HIS A 64 -24.31 1.40 -5.54
CA HIS A 64 -24.04 0.08 -4.98
C HIS A 64 -22.72 0.05 -4.22
N LEU A 65 -21.66 0.63 -4.78
CA LEU A 65 -20.34 0.72 -4.16
C LEU A 65 -20.41 1.46 -2.81
N LEU A 66 -21.05 2.64 -2.80
CA LEU A 66 -21.31 3.42 -1.60
C LEU A 66 -22.06 2.64 -0.52
N SER A 67 -23.00 1.79 -0.94
CA SER A 67 -23.78 0.97 -0.01
C SER A 67 -22.93 -0.13 0.65
N VAL A 68 -21.98 -0.71 -0.09
CA VAL A 68 -21.16 -1.82 0.42
C VAL A 68 -19.91 -1.35 1.14
N MET A 69 -19.40 -0.14 0.90
CA MET A 69 -18.19 0.40 1.56
C MET A 69 -18.29 0.33 3.09
N LYS A 70 -19.50 0.49 3.64
CA LYS A 70 -19.79 0.39 5.08
C LYS A 70 -19.65 -1.03 5.64
N LEU A 71 -19.44 -2.05 4.81
CA LEU A 71 -19.23 -3.43 5.24
C LEU A 71 -17.76 -3.73 5.52
N TYR A 72 -16.83 -2.96 4.92
CA TYR A 72 -15.41 -3.25 4.97
C TYR A 72 -14.73 -2.44 6.07
N ASP A 73 -13.78 -3.09 6.75
CA ASP A 73 -12.83 -2.43 7.64
C ASP A 73 -11.49 -2.17 6.93
N ARG A 74 -11.27 -2.81 5.77
CA ARG A 74 -10.07 -2.69 4.95
C ARG A 74 -10.42 -2.52 3.48
N VAL A 75 -9.77 -1.55 2.84
CA VAL A 75 -10.02 -1.17 1.46
C VAL A 75 -8.69 -1.02 0.74
N PHE A 76 -8.61 -1.60 -0.45
CA PHE A 76 -7.41 -1.61 -1.28
C PHE A 76 -7.65 -0.63 -2.42
N ILE A 77 -6.83 0.39 -2.51
CA ILE A 77 -6.92 1.43 -3.53
C ILE A 77 -5.84 1.16 -4.56
N HIS A 78 -6.21 1.07 -5.84
CA HIS A 78 -5.30 0.88 -6.97
C HIS A 78 -5.36 2.14 -7.84
N GLY A 79 -4.20 2.78 -8.03
CA GLY A 79 -4.03 3.96 -8.84
C GLY A 79 -4.27 5.25 -8.06
N SER A 80 -4.52 6.33 -8.80
CA SER A 80 -4.91 7.64 -8.29
C SER A 80 -6.41 7.87 -8.53
N PRO A 81 -7.31 7.26 -7.74
CA PRO A 81 -8.69 7.55 -7.98
C PRO A 81 -9.08 8.94 -7.49
N ASN A 82 -9.56 9.79 -8.39
CA ASN A 82 -10.26 11.02 -8.04
C ASN A 82 -11.70 10.68 -7.62
N PHE A 83 -11.85 10.14 -6.41
CA PHE A 83 -13.16 9.86 -5.82
C PHE A 83 -13.49 10.78 -4.63
N PRO A 84 -13.88 12.06 -4.84
CA PRO A 84 -14.32 12.92 -3.75
C PRO A 84 -15.50 12.33 -2.97
N TRP A 85 -16.34 11.52 -3.64
CA TRP A 85 -17.51 10.89 -3.04
C TRP A 85 -17.20 9.66 -2.18
N THR A 86 -16.03 9.04 -2.30
CA THR A 86 -15.73 7.80 -1.56
C THR A 86 -15.44 8.06 -0.08
N LEU A 87 -14.69 9.12 0.24
CA LEU A 87 -14.14 9.31 1.59
C LEU A 87 -15.20 9.56 2.66
N ALA A 88 -16.25 10.29 2.30
CA ALA A 88 -17.38 10.56 3.18
C ALA A 88 -18.21 9.31 3.52
N ASN A 89 -18.06 8.21 2.76
CA ASN A 89 -18.91 7.03 2.89
C ASN A 89 -18.23 5.82 3.54
N PHE A 90 -16.90 5.88 3.72
CA PHE A 90 -16.20 4.89 4.52
C PHE A 90 -16.46 5.05 6.01
N LYS A 91 -16.22 3.97 6.77
CA LYS A 91 -16.15 4.05 8.23
C LYS A 91 -14.98 4.96 8.64
N GLU A 92 -15.12 5.58 9.79
CA GLU A 92 -14.07 6.45 10.37
C GLU A 92 -12.74 5.71 10.57
N ASN A 93 -12.80 4.43 10.96
CA ASN A 93 -11.64 3.58 11.23
C ASN A 93 -11.32 2.61 10.08
N VAL A 94 -11.66 2.95 8.84
CA VAL A 94 -11.26 2.13 7.70
C VAL A 94 -9.74 2.21 7.51
N GLU A 95 -9.12 1.07 7.29
CA GLU A 95 -7.71 0.93 6.96
C GLU A 95 -7.54 0.90 5.44
N PHE A 96 -6.69 1.78 4.88
CA PHE A 96 -6.37 1.77 3.46
C PHE A 96 -5.01 1.14 3.18
N ARG A 97 -5.01 0.19 2.24
CA ARG A 97 -3.81 -0.21 1.51
C ARG A 97 -3.84 0.50 0.17
N TRP A 98 -2.78 1.23 -0.17
CA TRP A 98 -2.70 1.96 -1.42
C TRP A 98 -1.63 1.35 -2.31
N SER A 99 -2.05 0.84 -3.46
CA SER A 99 -1.23 0.30 -4.55
C SER A 99 -1.24 1.22 -5.77
N GLU A 100 -0.16 1.19 -6.56
CA GLU A 100 -0.03 1.98 -7.79
C GLU A 100 -0.14 3.48 -7.52
N TRP A 101 0.71 3.95 -6.60
CA TRP A 101 0.85 5.38 -6.37
C TRP A 101 1.36 6.04 -7.66
N ILE A 102 0.48 6.81 -8.31
CA ILE A 102 0.81 7.62 -9.48
C ILE A 102 0.47 9.04 -9.07
N ILE A 103 1.49 9.89 -8.85
CA ILE A 103 1.25 11.33 -8.78
C ILE A 103 1.51 11.89 -10.16
N ASP A 104 0.43 12.22 -10.86
CA ASP A 104 0.48 13.10 -12.02
C ASP A 104 0.60 14.56 -11.54
N GLU A 105 1.10 15.47 -12.38
CA GLU A 105 1.12 16.92 -12.10
C GLU A 105 -0.30 17.46 -11.82
N ASP A 106 -1.31 16.82 -12.41
CA ASP A 106 -2.74 17.12 -12.23
C ASP A 106 -3.35 16.47 -10.97
N PHE A 107 -2.56 15.74 -10.17
CA PHE A 107 -3.06 15.05 -9.00
C PHE A 107 -3.57 16.05 -7.95
N GLU A 108 -4.85 15.92 -7.57
CA GLU A 108 -5.44 16.72 -6.51
C GLU A 108 -4.83 16.39 -5.14
N THR A 109 -3.85 17.19 -4.71
CA THR A 109 -3.24 17.12 -3.36
C THR A 109 -4.26 17.12 -2.22
N SER A 110 -5.47 17.62 -2.46
CA SER A 110 -6.57 17.64 -1.49
C SER A 110 -7.05 16.23 -1.10
N TRP A 111 -6.95 15.25 -2.00
CA TRP A 111 -7.41 13.89 -1.75
C TRP A 111 -6.38 13.09 -0.95
N ILE A 112 -5.08 13.22 -1.26
CA ILE A 112 -3.98 12.67 -0.42
C ILE A 112 -4.12 13.16 1.03
N ALA A 113 -4.37 14.46 1.22
CA ALA A 113 -4.53 15.01 2.56
C ALA A 113 -5.67 14.35 3.36
N GLN A 114 -6.72 13.87 2.70
CA GLN A 114 -7.85 13.23 3.36
C GLN A 114 -7.63 11.75 3.65
N ILE A 115 -6.86 11.03 2.83
CA ILE A 115 -6.64 9.58 3.01
C ILE A 115 -5.36 9.23 3.74
N SER A 116 -4.35 10.09 3.69
CA SER A 116 -2.99 9.80 4.19
C SER A 116 -2.98 9.37 5.65
N GLU A 117 -3.81 9.97 6.50
CA GLU A 117 -3.98 9.57 7.90
C GLU A 117 -4.61 8.18 8.08
N ARG A 118 -5.21 7.59 7.05
CA ARG A 118 -5.86 6.27 7.09
C ARG A 118 -5.11 5.20 6.30
N VAL A 119 -4.06 5.58 5.58
CA VAL A 119 -3.20 4.66 4.83
C VAL A 119 -2.21 4.02 5.79
N PHE A 120 -2.23 2.69 5.87
CA PHE A 120 -1.31 1.91 6.72
C PHE A 120 -0.26 1.15 5.92
N GLU A 121 -0.54 0.88 4.65
CA GLU A 121 0.34 0.16 3.73
C GLU A 121 0.35 0.88 2.37
N LEU A 122 1.55 1.11 1.85
CA LEU A 122 1.79 1.71 0.55
C LEU A 122 2.63 0.75 -0.29
N PHE A 123 2.19 0.51 -1.52
CA PHE A 123 2.82 -0.40 -2.46
C PHE A 123 2.90 0.27 -3.84
N SER A 124 4.03 0.20 -4.51
CA SER A 124 4.08 0.50 -5.95
C SER A 124 4.58 -0.71 -6.72
N PRO A 125 3.75 -1.27 -7.62
CA PRO A 125 4.23 -2.30 -8.54
C PRO A 125 5.07 -1.71 -9.69
N ASN A 126 5.09 -0.38 -9.84
CA ASN A 126 5.74 0.33 -10.94
C ASN A 126 7.01 1.02 -10.47
N GLU A 127 7.93 1.25 -11.41
CA GLU A 127 9.21 1.91 -11.15
C GLU A 127 8.95 3.35 -10.72
N PHE A 128 9.54 3.74 -9.60
CA PHE A 128 9.54 5.15 -9.22
C PHE A 128 10.60 5.89 -10.01
N GLU A 129 10.17 6.91 -10.75
CA GLU A 129 11.09 7.90 -11.26
C GLU A 129 11.59 8.84 -10.14
N LYS A 130 12.61 9.64 -10.45
CA LYS A 130 13.13 10.67 -9.55
C LYS A 130 12.08 11.58 -8.96
N SER A 131 11.19 12.06 -9.82
CA SER A 131 10.09 12.94 -9.43
C SER A 131 9.22 12.27 -8.39
N ASP A 132 8.89 11.00 -8.61
CA ASP A 132 7.91 10.26 -7.82
C ASP A 132 8.39 10.07 -6.38
N ILE A 133 9.67 9.69 -6.18
CA ILE A 133 10.24 9.58 -4.82
C ILE A 133 10.26 10.93 -4.11
N ASN A 134 10.68 12.00 -4.79
CA ASN A 134 10.72 13.33 -4.16
C ASN A 134 9.34 13.81 -3.73
N MET A 135 8.32 13.57 -4.57
CA MET A 135 6.93 13.88 -4.24
C MET A 135 6.43 13.01 -3.10
N LEU A 136 6.76 11.72 -3.11
CA LEU A 136 6.42 10.80 -2.04
C LEU A 136 7.03 11.23 -0.70
N LEU A 137 8.33 11.54 -0.67
CA LEU A 137 9.03 12.03 0.53
C LEU A 137 8.45 13.35 1.05
N ALA A 138 8.00 14.23 0.16
CA ALA A 138 7.35 15.48 0.53
C ALA A 138 5.98 15.25 1.19
N GLU A 139 5.25 14.21 0.78
CA GLU A 139 3.93 13.87 1.30
C GLU A 139 3.98 12.93 2.52
N PHE A 140 5.04 12.16 2.71
CA PHE A 140 5.19 11.21 3.82
C PHE A 140 4.89 11.76 5.23
N PRO A 141 5.21 13.02 5.60
CA PRO A 141 4.80 13.57 6.90
C PRO A 141 3.29 13.52 7.18
N ARG A 142 2.44 13.38 6.14
CA ARG A 142 0.98 13.24 6.28
C ARG A 142 0.55 11.80 6.57
N PHE A 143 1.38 10.82 6.23
CA PHE A 143 1.11 9.39 6.39
C PHE A 143 1.40 8.92 7.81
N THR A 144 0.69 9.50 8.77
CA THR A 144 0.95 9.32 10.20
C THR A 144 0.70 7.90 10.70
N ASN A 145 -0.04 7.09 9.94
CA ASN A 145 -0.35 5.70 10.27
C ASN A 145 0.34 4.68 9.34
N LEU A 146 1.18 5.12 8.41
CA LEU A 146 1.88 4.25 7.46
C LEU A 146 2.95 3.43 8.19
N ARG A 147 2.82 2.10 8.08
CA ARG A 147 3.67 1.12 8.77
C ARG A 147 4.44 0.24 7.81
N SER A 148 3.88 0.01 6.63
CA SER A 148 4.44 -0.84 5.59
C SER A 148 4.61 -0.07 4.29
N LEU A 149 5.80 -0.15 3.73
CA LEU A 149 6.21 0.54 2.53
C LEU A 149 6.89 -0.47 1.60
N ASP A 150 6.34 -0.65 0.41
CA ASP A 150 6.91 -1.52 -0.62
C ASP A 150 7.13 -0.68 -1.87
N LEU A 151 8.40 -0.42 -2.17
CA LEU A 151 8.86 0.50 -3.19
C LEU A 151 9.72 -0.21 -4.20
N TYR A 152 9.41 -0.01 -5.48
CA TYR A 152 10.27 -0.46 -6.56
C TYR A 152 11.19 0.70 -6.99
N ILE A 153 12.46 0.60 -6.62
CA ILE A 153 13.49 1.63 -6.81
C ILE A 153 14.64 1.03 -7.64
N ASP A 154 14.87 1.55 -8.83
CA ASP A 154 15.93 1.05 -9.73
C ASP A 154 17.25 1.84 -9.61
N GLU A 155 17.23 3.02 -8.98
CA GLU A 155 18.42 3.87 -8.84
C GLU A 155 18.82 4.08 -7.36
N PRO A 156 20.10 3.87 -6.99
CA PRO A 156 20.55 3.90 -5.59
C PRO A 156 20.52 5.27 -4.91
N TRP A 157 20.57 6.36 -5.68
CA TRP A 157 20.74 7.70 -5.11
C TRP A 157 19.56 8.19 -4.27
N TYR A 158 18.43 7.47 -4.25
CA TYR A 158 17.28 7.78 -3.38
C TYR A 158 17.36 7.13 -2.00
N LEU A 159 18.19 6.10 -1.84
CA LEU A 159 18.18 5.31 -0.62
C LEU A 159 18.59 6.17 0.58
N GLU A 160 19.57 7.06 0.42
CA GLU A 160 20.00 7.94 1.51
C GLU A 160 18.87 8.85 1.99
N ASP A 161 18.23 9.62 1.10
CA ASP A 161 17.12 10.50 1.44
C ASP A 161 15.92 9.73 2.03
N LEU A 162 15.63 8.54 1.48
CA LEU A 162 14.59 7.65 1.99
C LEU A 162 14.92 7.19 3.42
N PHE A 163 16.10 6.64 3.65
CA PHE A 163 16.48 6.13 4.97
C PHE A 163 16.66 7.25 6.00
N ASP A 164 17.10 8.44 5.59
CA ASP A 164 17.14 9.61 6.45
C ASP A 164 15.74 10.02 6.89
N PHE A 165 14.79 10.03 5.97
CA PHE A 165 13.39 10.25 6.32
C PHE A 165 12.87 9.16 7.28
N LEU A 166 13.13 7.89 6.97
CA LEU A 166 12.69 6.75 7.77
C LEU A 166 13.25 6.80 9.19
N ALA A 167 14.51 7.17 9.34
CA ALA A 167 15.19 7.26 10.61
C ALA A 167 14.64 8.37 11.53
N ASP A 168 14.25 9.51 10.95
CA ASP A 168 13.97 10.72 11.75
C ASP A 168 12.47 11.02 11.94
N LYS A 169 11.63 10.70 10.96
CA LYS A 169 10.26 11.23 10.87
C LYS A 169 9.18 10.17 10.67
N SER A 170 9.56 8.93 10.50
CA SER A 170 8.64 7.86 10.09
C SER A 170 8.13 7.00 11.25
N GLN A 171 7.05 6.26 10.99
CA GLN A 171 6.57 5.14 11.80
C GLN A 171 6.62 3.81 11.03
N ILE A 172 7.24 3.81 9.85
CA ILE A 172 7.37 2.65 8.99
C ILE A 172 8.30 1.64 9.66
N THR A 173 7.77 0.44 9.91
CA THR A 173 8.49 -0.69 10.50
C THR A 173 8.69 -1.83 9.51
N GLU A 174 8.07 -1.74 8.33
CA GLU A 174 8.10 -2.76 7.30
C GLU A 174 8.48 -2.08 5.99
N LEU A 175 9.65 -2.42 5.44
CA LEU A 175 10.15 -1.92 4.17
C LEU A 175 10.54 -3.08 3.27
N GLU A 176 9.97 -3.12 2.07
CA GLU A 176 10.37 -4.03 1.01
C GLU A 176 10.81 -3.21 -0.20
N ILE A 177 12.00 -3.53 -0.72
CA ILE A 177 12.54 -2.96 -1.96
C ILE A 177 12.87 -4.15 -2.88
N PRO A 178 11.87 -4.70 -3.60
CA PRO A 178 12.05 -5.89 -4.42
C PRO A 178 12.89 -5.59 -5.66
N TYR A 179 13.69 -6.56 -6.09
CA TYR A 179 14.41 -6.49 -7.36
C TYR A 179 13.55 -7.07 -8.48
N ARG A 180 13.44 -6.39 -9.62
CA ARG A 180 12.87 -7.00 -10.83
C ARG A 180 13.96 -7.49 -11.76
N CYS A 181 13.86 -8.78 -12.07
CA CYS A 181 14.67 -9.45 -13.07
C CYS A 181 14.44 -8.81 -14.46
N GLY A 182 15.40 -8.02 -14.94
CA GLY A 182 15.30 -7.42 -16.28
C GLY A 182 16.42 -6.44 -16.65
N ALA A 183 16.99 -5.73 -15.68
CA ALA A 183 18.14 -4.86 -15.88
C ALA A 183 19.38 -5.50 -15.25
N ASP A 184 20.22 -6.14 -16.05
CA ASP A 184 21.53 -6.66 -15.63
C ASP A 184 22.56 -5.53 -15.37
N PHE A 185 22.12 -4.27 -15.24
CA PHE A 185 23.00 -3.10 -15.36
C PHE A 185 22.94 -2.10 -14.21
N PHE A 186 21.98 -2.23 -13.30
CA PHE A 186 21.86 -1.33 -12.16
C PHE A 186 21.99 -2.13 -10.88
N HIS A 187 23.16 -2.00 -10.27
CA HIS A 187 23.39 -2.40 -8.89
C HIS A 187 23.08 -1.19 -8.01
N THR A 188 22.37 -1.45 -6.92
CA THR A 188 22.07 -0.43 -5.93
C THR A 188 23.23 -0.38 -4.94
N ASP A 189 24.11 0.61 -5.07
CA ASP A 189 25.28 0.76 -4.22
C ASP A 189 24.91 1.29 -2.83
N VAL A 190 25.15 0.49 -1.80
CA VAL A 190 25.04 0.90 -0.39
C VAL A 190 26.36 1.50 0.04
N THR A 191 26.41 2.83 0.04
CA THR A 191 27.56 3.60 0.51
C THR A 191 27.62 3.66 2.04
N ASP A 192 28.73 4.15 2.59
CA ASP A 192 28.88 4.49 4.01
C ASP A 192 27.72 5.35 4.55
N SER A 193 27.27 6.34 3.76
CA SER A 193 26.19 7.25 4.21
C SER A 193 24.88 6.51 4.32
N THR A 194 24.52 5.77 3.26
CA THR A 194 23.30 4.95 3.21
C THR A 194 23.29 3.91 4.33
N ALA A 195 24.42 3.25 4.61
CA ALA A 195 24.55 2.28 5.70
C ALA A 195 24.28 2.91 7.07
N ARG A 196 24.84 4.11 7.34
CA ARG A 196 24.59 4.84 8.59
C ARG A 196 23.11 5.21 8.74
N SER A 197 22.45 5.64 7.66
CA SER A 197 21.02 5.97 7.67
C SER A 197 20.15 4.74 7.94
N ILE A 198 20.47 3.59 7.33
CA ILE A 198 19.79 2.31 7.59
C ILE A 198 19.96 1.89 9.05
N ILE A 199 21.20 1.89 9.56
CA ILE A 199 21.48 1.56 10.98
C ILE A 199 20.67 2.46 11.91
N ARG A 200 20.69 3.78 11.65
CA ARG A 200 19.94 4.76 12.45
C ARG A 200 18.44 4.48 12.45
N TRP A 201 17.88 4.10 11.30
CA TRP A 201 16.47 3.69 11.22
C TRP A 201 16.16 2.47 12.08
N PHE A 202 17.03 1.44 12.05
CA PHE A 202 16.90 0.24 12.87
C PHE A 202 17.07 0.50 14.37
N GLU A 203 17.95 1.42 14.75
CA GLU A 203 18.16 1.79 16.14
C GLU A 203 17.01 2.64 16.71
N ASN A 204 16.36 3.46 15.87
CA ASN A 204 15.27 4.34 16.27
C ASN A 204 13.90 3.66 16.29
N LEU A 205 13.68 2.65 15.45
CA LEU A 205 12.38 1.99 15.29
C LEU A 205 12.49 0.47 15.39
N PRO A 206 11.47 -0.22 15.94
CA PRO A 206 11.42 -1.68 15.95
C PRO A 206 11.05 -2.22 14.56
N VAL A 207 12.02 -2.19 13.64
CA VAL A 207 11.87 -2.71 12.27
C VAL A 207 11.52 -4.21 12.34
N LYS A 208 10.43 -4.58 11.68
CA LYS A 208 9.88 -5.96 11.67
C LYS A 208 10.20 -6.68 10.38
N VAL A 209 10.18 -5.95 9.27
CA VAL A 209 10.43 -6.48 7.93
C VAL A 209 11.36 -5.50 7.23
N PHE A 210 12.50 -6.02 6.79
CA PHE A 210 13.38 -5.30 5.89
C PHE A 210 13.86 -6.26 4.81
N LYS A 211 13.30 -6.12 3.61
CA LYS A 211 13.69 -6.92 2.46
C LYS A 211 14.30 -6.02 1.41
N PHE A 212 15.47 -6.42 0.95
CA PHE A 212 16.13 -5.83 -0.20
C PHE A 212 16.72 -6.97 -1.02
N GLU A 213 16.77 -6.79 -2.34
CA GLU A 213 17.34 -7.77 -3.24
C GLU A 213 18.44 -7.13 -4.08
N ARG A 214 19.58 -7.81 -4.21
CA ARG A 214 20.71 -7.43 -5.09
C ARG A 214 21.30 -6.02 -4.86
N TRP A 215 21.56 -5.69 -3.60
CA TRP A 215 22.35 -4.51 -3.28
C TRP A 215 23.84 -4.82 -3.32
N ASP A 216 24.62 -3.93 -3.95
CA ASP A 216 26.08 -3.99 -3.91
C ASP A 216 26.53 -3.16 -2.70
N ILE A 217 27.30 -3.78 -1.82
CA ILE A 217 27.71 -3.14 -0.56
C ILE A 217 29.08 -2.50 -0.76
N GLU A 218 29.08 -1.18 -0.95
CA GLU A 218 30.26 -0.34 -1.15
C GLU A 218 30.62 0.44 0.13
N ILE A 219 30.65 -0.25 1.26
CA ILE A 219 31.04 0.34 2.56
C ILE A 219 32.56 0.23 2.72
N GLU A 220 33.26 1.37 2.75
CA GLU A 220 34.72 1.47 2.88
C GLU A 220 35.20 1.29 4.32
N ASP A 221 34.41 1.76 5.29
CA ASP A 221 34.69 1.65 6.73
C ASP A 221 34.36 0.22 7.22
N ASP A 222 35.40 -0.57 7.50
CA ASP A 222 35.26 -1.97 7.93
C ASP A 222 34.41 -2.11 9.21
N ASP A 223 34.55 -1.19 10.17
CA ASP A 223 33.78 -1.22 11.43
C ASP A 223 32.30 -0.93 11.16
N LEU A 224 32.02 0.04 10.28
CA LEU A 224 30.66 0.35 9.84
C LEU A 224 30.03 -0.81 9.09
N ARG A 225 30.79 -1.47 8.21
CA ARG A 225 30.32 -2.61 7.43
C ARG A 225 29.93 -3.77 8.34
N ASP A 226 30.76 -4.06 9.35
CA ASP A 226 30.46 -5.12 10.32
C ASP A 226 29.20 -4.79 11.14
N HIS A 227 29.05 -3.54 11.62
CA HIS A 227 27.86 -3.09 12.35
C HIS A 227 26.59 -3.13 11.49
N PHE A 228 26.70 -2.78 10.20
CA PHE A 228 25.60 -2.86 9.24
C PHE A 228 25.08 -4.30 9.09
N PHE A 229 25.98 -5.26 8.86
CA PHE A 229 25.59 -6.67 8.73
C PHE A 229 25.06 -7.26 10.04
N GLU A 230 25.63 -6.90 11.19
CA GLU A 230 25.09 -7.29 12.49
C GLU A 230 23.66 -6.78 12.64
N THR A 231 23.44 -5.49 12.38
CA THR A 231 22.13 -4.83 12.47
C THR A 231 21.08 -5.52 11.60
N ILE A 232 21.37 -5.74 10.31
CA ILE A 232 20.43 -6.40 9.38
C ILE A 232 20.14 -7.85 9.78
N SER A 233 21.10 -8.56 10.36
CA SER A 233 20.93 -9.95 10.81
C SER A 233 19.94 -10.10 11.98
N THR A 234 19.59 -9.00 12.66
CA THR A 234 18.63 -9.04 13.78
C THR A 234 17.18 -9.12 13.33
N VAL A 235 16.84 -8.52 12.18
CA VAL A 235 15.46 -8.43 11.66
C VAL A 235 15.10 -9.62 10.77
N ASN A 236 16.09 -10.22 10.09
CA ASN A 236 15.87 -11.33 9.15
C ASN A 236 15.88 -12.75 9.79
N ARG A 237 15.60 -12.87 11.10
CA ARG A 237 15.50 -14.15 11.82
C ARG A 237 14.08 -14.66 11.87
#